data_AF-A0A497KU66-F1
#
_entry.id   AF-A0A497KU66-F1
#
_cell.length_a   1.000
_cell.length_b   1.000
_cell.length_c   1.000
_cell.angle_alpha   90.00
_cell.angle_beta   90.00
_cell.angle_gamma   90.00
#
_symmetry.space_group_name_H-M   'P 1'
#
loop_
_entity.id
_entity.type
_entity.pdbx_description
1 polymer ?
#
loop_
_entity_poly.entity_id
_entity_poly.type
_entity_poly.pdbx_seq_one_letter_code
_entity_poly.pdbx_strand_id
1 'polypeptide(L)'
;MFNIFSLFKKDPDKLLREATAKKKDGDMDGAIESLREAYKTISKTSVNYTIDPFLRLPLYLQQAGKNDEAWSEFNRLLVEGYPNQMKIRELIPMNHSAIYDKMRLFLQRENKPRESVKFGVFAYLSWGLGLHYQERKKELRTHISKSSIVAMLEGLLKKAKMPHLKNELVKIVMLEIKEFPNINLANIGKQIDQIVLG
;
A
#
# COMPACT_ATOMS: atom_id res chain seq x y z
N MET A 1 30.36 -24.10 -25.85
CA MET A 1 29.05 -23.80 -26.46
C MET A 1 28.56 -22.51 -25.83
N PHE A 2 28.85 -21.37 -26.45
CA PHE A 2 28.49 -20.04 -25.92
C PHE A 2 26.99 -19.80 -26.11
N ASN A 3 26.29 -19.54 -25.02
CA ASN A 3 24.84 -19.29 -25.04
C ASN A 3 24.57 -17.86 -25.54
N ILE A 4 24.38 -17.71 -26.85
CA ILE A 4 24.09 -16.46 -27.57
C ILE A 4 22.77 -15.81 -27.10
N PHE A 5 21.94 -16.50 -26.32
CA PHE A 5 20.69 -15.94 -25.76
C PHE A 5 20.87 -15.01 -24.55
N SER A 6 22.08 -14.76 -24.04
CA SER A 6 22.29 -13.87 -22.89
C SER A 6 22.46 -12.38 -23.21
N LEU A 7 22.59 -12.02 -24.50
CA LEU A 7 22.99 -10.66 -24.93
C LEU A 7 21.88 -9.59 -24.92
N PHE A 8 20.63 -9.95 -24.61
CA PHE A 8 19.50 -9.00 -24.57
C PHE A 8 18.61 -9.16 -23.34
N LYS A 9 19.13 -9.62 -22.20
CA LYS A 9 18.39 -9.43 -20.94
C LYS A 9 18.40 -7.94 -20.62
N LYS A 10 17.29 -7.25 -20.90
CA LYS A 10 17.07 -5.88 -20.44
C LYS A 10 17.29 -5.87 -18.92
N ASP A 11 18.12 -4.96 -18.44
CA ASP A 11 18.36 -4.79 -17.01
C ASP A 11 17.09 -4.19 -16.36
N PRO A 12 16.46 -4.87 -15.36
CA PRO A 12 15.31 -4.32 -14.64
C PRO A 12 15.54 -2.91 -14.10
N ASP A 13 16.73 -2.62 -13.57
CA ASP A 13 17.03 -1.32 -12.98
C ASP A 13 17.16 -0.23 -14.05
N LYS A 14 17.60 -0.60 -15.25
CA LYS A 14 17.54 0.28 -16.42
C LYS A 14 16.10 0.60 -16.79
N LEU A 15 15.22 -0.40 -16.85
CA LEU A 15 13.79 -0.20 -17.16
C LEU A 15 13.06 0.64 -16.11
N LEU A 16 13.35 0.44 -14.82
CA LEU A 16 12.80 1.25 -13.74
C LEU A 16 13.27 2.72 -13.81
N ARG A 17 14.51 2.97 -14.23
CA ARG A 17 15.04 4.32 -14.49
C ARG A 17 14.40 4.95 -15.73
N GLU A 18 14.27 4.20 -16.81
CA GLU A 18 13.58 4.64 -18.03
C GLU A 18 12.12 5.05 -17.74
N ALA A 19 11.39 4.26 -16.95
CA ALA A 19 10.04 4.62 -16.53
C ALA A 19 9.99 5.97 -15.80
N THR A 20 10.99 6.25 -14.96
CA THR A 20 11.08 7.50 -14.20
C THR A 20 11.41 8.68 -15.13
N ALA A 21 12.29 8.48 -16.11
CA ALA A 21 12.63 9.49 -17.12
C ALA A 21 11.43 9.82 -18.00
N LYS A 22 10.77 8.82 -18.60
CA LYS A 22 9.58 9.01 -19.43
C LYS A 22 8.45 9.73 -18.69
N LYS A 23 8.19 9.36 -17.44
CA LYS A 23 7.23 10.09 -16.60
C LYS A 23 7.61 11.57 -16.47
N LYS A 24 8.88 11.86 -16.21
CA LYS A 24 9.37 13.25 -16.06
C LYS A 24 9.20 14.04 -17.36
N ASP A 25 9.34 13.38 -18.50
CA ASP A 25 9.18 13.97 -19.83
C ASP A 25 7.71 14.04 -20.29
N GLY A 26 6.76 13.61 -19.45
CA GLY A 26 5.32 13.63 -19.74
C GLY A 26 4.81 12.42 -20.52
N ASP A 27 5.68 11.50 -20.94
CA ASP A 27 5.33 10.23 -21.58
C ASP A 27 4.84 9.21 -20.55
N MET A 28 3.60 9.39 -20.08
CA MET A 28 3.00 8.52 -19.08
C MET A 28 2.76 7.09 -19.59
N ASP A 29 2.31 6.93 -20.83
CA ASP A 29 2.05 5.61 -21.39
C ASP A 29 3.35 4.81 -21.56
N GLY A 30 4.41 5.44 -22.07
CA GLY A 30 5.72 4.81 -22.18
C GLY A 30 6.33 4.53 -20.80
N ALA A 31 6.06 5.34 -19.79
CA ALA A 31 6.49 5.09 -18.42
C ALA A 31 5.80 3.84 -17.82
N ILE A 32 4.48 3.72 -18.02
CA ILE A 32 3.70 2.54 -17.63
C ILE A 32 4.22 1.27 -18.31
N GLU A 33 4.50 1.35 -19.62
CA GLU A 33 5.03 0.21 -20.37
C GLU A 33 6.42 -0.22 -19.88
N SER A 34 7.30 0.76 -19.61
CA SER A 34 8.61 0.48 -19.00
C SER A 34 8.50 -0.20 -17.63
N LEU A 35 7.50 0.16 -16.79
CA LEU A 35 7.27 -0.53 -15.52
C LEU A 35 6.78 -1.97 -15.72
N ARG A 36 5.84 -2.21 -16.64
CA ARG A 36 5.34 -3.57 -16.93
C ARG A 36 6.46 -4.49 -17.40
N GLU A 37 7.27 -4.00 -18.34
CA GLU A 37 8.42 -4.76 -18.84
C GLU A 37 9.49 -4.96 -17.75
N ALA A 38 9.70 -3.98 -16.87
CA ALA A 38 10.57 -4.15 -15.71
C ALA A 38 10.07 -5.32 -14.84
N TYR A 39 8.78 -5.34 -14.47
CA TYR A 39 8.23 -6.39 -13.59
C TYR A 39 8.29 -7.77 -14.22
N LYS A 40 8.01 -7.89 -15.53
CA LYS A 40 8.16 -9.12 -16.31
C LYS A 40 9.61 -9.59 -16.39
N THR A 41 10.55 -8.65 -16.38
CA THR A 41 11.98 -8.97 -16.37
C THR A 41 12.40 -9.43 -14.97
N ILE A 42 11.99 -8.72 -13.91
CA ILE A 42 12.26 -9.08 -12.51
C ILE A 42 11.80 -10.51 -12.23
N SER A 43 10.59 -10.89 -12.67
CA SER A 43 10.05 -12.23 -12.45
C SER A 43 10.85 -13.36 -13.09
N LYS A 44 11.81 -13.06 -13.97
CA LYS A 44 12.73 -14.01 -14.61
C LYS A 44 14.13 -14.02 -13.98
N THR A 45 14.33 -13.25 -12.92
CA THR A 45 15.59 -13.15 -12.17
C THR A 45 15.40 -13.65 -10.75
N SER A 46 16.48 -13.84 -10.00
CA SER A 46 16.47 -14.12 -8.57
C SER A 46 16.64 -12.87 -7.70
N VAL A 47 16.59 -11.67 -8.30
CA VAL A 47 16.78 -10.41 -7.58
C VAL A 47 15.52 -10.10 -6.80
N ASN A 48 15.67 -9.91 -5.49
CA ASN A 48 14.60 -9.47 -4.60
C ASN A 48 14.52 -7.94 -4.61
N TYR A 49 13.32 -7.43 -4.81
CA TYR A 49 13.00 -6.00 -4.69
C TYR A 49 12.10 -5.77 -3.48
N THR A 50 12.12 -4.56 -2.93
CA THR A 50 11.10 -4.13 -1.97
C THR A 50 9.77 -3.86 -2.71
N ILE A 51 8.71 -3.55 -1.97
CA ILE A 51 7.41 -3.19 -2.54
C ILE A 51 7.43 -1.86 -3.34
N ASP A 52 8.40 -0.97 -3.07
CA ASP A 52 8.39 0.41 -3.58
C ASP A 52 8.41 0.56 -5.10
N PRO A 53 9.19 -0.22 -5.87
CA PRO A 53 9.12 -0.18 -7.32
C PRO A 53 7.72 -0.55 -7.82
N PHE A 54 7.09 -1.56 -7.22
CA PHE A 54 5.80 -2.09 -7.66
C PHE A 54 4.63 -1.14 -7.40
N LEU A 55 4.71 -0.32 -6.34
CA LEU A 55 3.74 0.74 -6.07
C LEU A 55 3.76 1.87 -7.12
N ARG A 56 4.79 1.97 -7.96
CA ARG A 56 4.84 3.00 -9.01
C ARG A 56 3.77 2.78 -10.08
N LEU A 57 3.47 1.53 -10.43
CA LEU A 57 2.52 1.21 -11.49
C LEU A 57 1.10 1.74 -11.17
N PRO A 58 0.46 1.38 -10.05
CA PRO A 58 -0.86 1.93 -9.73
C PRO A 58 -0.84 3.46 -9.60
N LEU A 59 0.26 4.05 -9.13
CA LEU A 59 0.39 5.51 -9.06
C LEU A 59 0.51 6.18 -10.43
N TYR A 60 1.21 5.56 -11.39
CA TYR A 60 1.37 6.10 -12.75
C TYR A 60 0.06 5.92 -13.53
N LEU A 61 -0.62 4.79 -13.33
CA LEU A 61 -1.97 4.54 -13.86
C LEU A 61 -2.96 5.61 -13.38
N GLN A 62 -2.95 5.95 -12.08
CA GLN A 62 -3.76 7.07 -11.56
C GLN A 62 -3.45 8.38 -12.28
N GLN A 63 -2.16 8.70 -12.44
CA GLN A 63 -1.73 9.94 -13.10
C GLN A 63 -2.13 10.01 -14.58
N ALA A 64 -2.28 8.85 -15.23
CA ALA A 64 -2.78 8.72 -16.59
C ALA A 64 -4.31 8.65 -16.68
N GLY A 65 -5.06 8.78 -15.56
CA GLY A 65 -6.51 8.67 -15.53
C GLY A 65 -7.05 7.23 -15.65
N LYS A 66 -6.19 6.22 -15.58
CA LYS A 66 -6.55 4.79 -15.66
C LYS A 66 -6.89 4.23 -14.28
N ASN A 67 -7.91 4.81 -13.66
CA ASN A 67 -8.21 4.60 -12.23
C ASN A 67 -8.64 3.17 -11.87
N ASP A 68 -9.46 2.53 -12.70
CA ASP A 68 -9.89 1.15 -12.46
C ASP A 68 -8.71 0.17 -12.54
N GLU A 69 -7.81 0.40 -13.51
CA GLU A 69 -6.60 -0.39 -13.67
C GLU A 69 -5.62 -0.17 -12.50
N ALA A 70 -5.47 1.08 -12.05
CA ALA A 70 -4.69 1.38 -10.85
C ALA A 70 -5.22 0.65 -9.61
N TRP A 71 -6.54 0.62 -9.44
CA TRP A 71 -7.17 -0.08 -8.32
C TRP A 71 -6.99 -1.59 -8.40
N SER A 72 -7.13 -2.15 -9.60
CA SER A 72 -6.84 -3.57 -9.88
C SER A 72 -5.40 -3.93 -9.50
N GLU A 73 -4.43 -3.08 -9.83
CA GLU A 73 -3.02 -3.31 -9.46
C GLU A 73 -2.80 -3.27 -7.94
N PHE A 74 -3.45 -2.36 -7.20
CA PHE A 74 -3.38 -2.41 -5.73
C PHE A 74 -3.94 -3.71 -5.16
N ASN A 75 -5.08 -4.17 -5.66
CA ASN A 75 -5.69 -5.43 -5.22
C ASN A 75 -4.81 -6.63 -5.57
N ARG A 76 -4.21 -6.63 -6.77
CA ARG A 76 -3.23 -7.65 -7.18
C ARG A 76 -2.04 -7.71 -6.22
N LEU A 77 -1.49 -6.55 -5.82
CA LEU A 77 -0.39 -6.49 -4.85
C LEU A 77 -0.77 -7.02 -3.46
N LEU A 78 -2.04 -6.87 -3.04
CA LEU A 78 -2.53 -7.39 -1.76
C LEU A 78 -2.79 -8.90 -1.79
N VAL A 79 -3.29 -9.42 -2.91
CA VAL A 79 -3.76 -10.82 -3.02
C VAL A 79 -2.66 -11.74 -3.55
N GLU A 80 -2.02 -11.35 -4.65
CA GLU A 80 -1.03 -12.15 -5.37
C GLU A 80 0.41 -11.78 -4.98
N GLY A 81 0.60 -10.54 -4.53
CA GLY A 81 1.92 -10.00 -4.24
C GLY A 81 2.64 -9.44 -5.45
N TYR A 82 3.97 -9.45 -5.41
CA TYR A 82 4.83 -8.96 -6.50
C TYR A 82 5.94 -9.96 -6.87
N PRO A 83 6.52 -9.85 -8.09
CA PRO A 83 7.64 -10.67 -8.52
C PRO A 83 8.75 -10.78 -7.47
N ASN A 84 9.18 -12.00 -7.18
CA ASN A 84 10.22 -12.32 -6.21
C ASN A 84 9.97 -11.76 -4.80
N GLN A 85 8.70 -11.54 -4.44
CA GLN A 85 8.34 -11.14 -3.09
C GLN A 85 8.84 -12.17 -2.07
N MET A 86 9.62 -11.68 -1.10
CA MET A 86 9.99 -12.47 0.05
C MET A 86 8.73 -12.84 0.86
N LYS A 87 8.45 -14.15 0.96
CA LYS A 87 7.31 -14.70 1.73
C LYS A 87 7.66 -14.82 3.23
N ILE A 88 8.18 -13.72 3.78
CA ILE A 88 8.58 -13.58 5.17
C ILE A 88 7.40 -13.00 5.95
N ARG A 89 6.94 -13.70 6.99
CA ARG A 89 5.73 -13.36 7.76
C ARG A 89 5.76 -11.92 8.27
N GLU A 90 6.93 -11.46 8.67
CA GLU A 90 7.23 -10.15 9.23
C GLU A 90 7.09 -9.02 8.19
N LEU A 91 7.35 -9.32 6.91
CA LEU A 91 7.37 -8.33 5.84
C LEU A 91 6.01 -8.17 5.14
N ILE A 92 5.19 -9.22 5.12
CA ILE A 92 3.85 -9.18 4.51
C ILE A 92 2.99 -8.03 5.07
N PRO A 93 2.79 -7.89 6.39
CA PRO A 93 1.98 -6.79 6.93
C PRO A 93 2.63 -5.41 6.73
N MET A 94 3.96 -5.33 6.66
CA MET A 94 4.66 -4.09 6.32
C MET A 94 4.38 -3.66 4.87
N ASN A 95 4.40 -4.62 3.94
CA ASN A 95 4.04 -4.37 2.54
C ASN A 95 2.55 -3.98 2.42
N HIS A 96 1.65 -4.67 3.13
CA HIS A 96 0.23 -4.31 3.15
C HIS A 96 0.02 -2.88 3.71
N SER A 97 0.76 -2.49 4.75
CA SER A 97 0.71 -1.13 5.27
C SER A 97 1.06 -0.10 4.20
N ALA A 98 2.14 -0.32 3.46
CA ALA A 98 2.56 0.57 2.37
C ALA A 98 1.51 0.64 1.24
N ILE A 99 0.93 -0.50 0.86
CA ILE A 99 -0.12 -0.58 -0.18
C ILE A 99 -1.36 0.20 0.27
N TYR A 100 -1.88 -0.07 1.48
CA TYR A 100 -3.06 0.60 2.00
C TYR A 100 -2.86 2.12 2.18
N ASP A 101 -1.66 2.58 2.55
CA ASP A 101 -1.37 4.02 2.58
C ASP A 101 -1.45 4.63 1.17
N LYS A 102 -0.96 3.94 0.13
CA LYS A 102 -1.12 4.41 -1.26
C LYS A 102 -2.58 4.39 -1.71
N MET A 103 -3.38 3.39 -1.33
CA MET A 103 -4.82 3.36 -1.61
C MET A 103 -5.57 4.51 -0.92
N ARG A 104 -5.21 4.83 0.33
CA ARG A 104 -5.73 6.00 1.04
C ARG A 104 -5.41 7.29 0.27
N LEU A 105 -4.16 7.48 -0.12
CA LEU A 105 -3.73 8.66 -0.87
C LEU A 105 -4.38 8.74 -2.25
N PHE A 106 -4.57 7.61 -2.91
CA PHE A 106 -5.28 7.50 -4.18
C PHE A 106 -6.68 8.11 -4.04
N LEU A 107 -7.48 7.64 -3.07
CA LEU A 107 -8.83 8.14 -2.84
C LEU A 107 -8.87 9.63 -2.45
N GLN A 108 -7.87 10.12 -1.70
CA GLN A 108 -7.80 11.54 -1.38
C GLN A 108 -7.55 12.42 -2.62
N ARG A 109 -6.79 11.94 -3.60
CA ARG A 109 -6.57 12.65 -4.88
C ARG A 109 -7.82 12.61 -5.77
N GLU A 110 -8.61 11.54 -5.67
CA GLU A 110 -9.92 11.40 -6.31
C GLU A 110 -11.04 12.18 -5.60
N ASN A 111 -10.71 13.07 -4.65
CA ASN A 111 -11.68 13.82 -3.84
C ASN A 111 -12.69 12.91 -3.09
N LYS A 112 -12.24 11.72 -2.69
CA LYS A 112 -12.99 10.71 -1.92
C LYS A 112 -12.41 10.52 -0.50
N PRO A 113 -12.27 11.59 0.31
CA PRO A 113 -11.57 11.50 1.58
C PRO A 113 -12.32 10.68 2.64
N ARG A 114 -13.65 10.55 2.54
CA ARG A 114 -14.46 9.68 3.42
C ARG A 114 -14.08 8.21 3.25
N GLU A 115 -14.10 7.73 2.01
CA GLU A 115 -13.70 6.36 1.67
C GLU A 115 -12.24 6.07 2.03
N SER A 116 -11.37 7.09 1.99
CA SER A 116 -9.96 6.96 2.36
C SER A 116 -9.73 6.59 3.83
N VAL A 117 -10.68 6.87 4.74
CA VAL A 117 -10.53 6.62 6.18
C VAL A 117 -10.24 5.15 6.45
N LYS A 118 -11.01 4.25 5.83
CA LYS A 118 -10.84 2.79 5.96
C LYS A 118 -9.41 2.35 5.64
N PHE A 119 -8.88 2.79 4.50
CA PHE A 119 -7.53 2.44 4.06
C PHE A 119 -6.43 3.04 4.95
N GLY A 120 -6.67 4.22 5.53
CA GLY A 120 -5.77 4.77 6.55
C GLY A 120 -5.71 3.91 7.81
N VAL A 121 -6.86 3.41 8.28
CA VAL A 121 -6.90 2.49 9.42
C VAL A 121 -6.26 1.14 9.07
N PHE A 122 -6.50 0.59 7.88
CA PHE A 122 -5.86 -0.65 7.43
C PHE A 122 -4.34 -0.52 7.37
N ALA A 123 -3.83 0.60 6.85
CA ALA A 123 -2.40 0.88 6.82
C ALA A 123 -1.81 0.88 8.24
N TYR A 124 -2.50 1.54 9.18
CA TYR A 124 -2.09 1.65 10.57
C TYR A 124 -2.06 0.31 11.30
N LEU A 125 -3.11 -0.49 11.18
CA LEU A 125 -3.22 -1.80 11.83
C LEU A 125 -2.20 -2.79 11.24
N SER A 126 -2.01 -2.76 9.92
CA SER A 126 -1.01 -3.60 9.24
C SER A 126 0.42 -3.25 9.70
N TRP A 127 0.74 -1.97 9.88
CA TRP A 127 2.04 -1.58 10.45
C TRP A 127 2.23 -2.13 11.87
N GLY A 128 1.22 -2.00 12.72
CA GLY A 128 1.23 -2.57 14.07
C GLY A 128 1.48 -4.08 14.05
N LEU A 129 0.81 -4.81 13.13
CA LEU A 129 1.00 -6.26 12.98
C LEU A 129 2.44 -6.61 12.55
N GLY A 130 3.02 -5.83 11.64
CA GLY A 130 4.42 -5.97 11.26
C GLY A 130 5.37 -5.72 12.44
N LEU A 131 5.15 -4.67 13.23
CA LEU A 131 5.94 -4.40 14.43
C LEU A 131 5.87 -5.56 15.44
N HIS A 132 4.69 -6.17 15.58
CA HIS A 132 4.50 -7.34 16.43
C HIS A 132 5.31 -8.55 15.93
N TYR A 133 5.20 -8.91 14.64
CA TYR A 133 5.95 -10.04 14.09
C TYR A 133 7.46 -9.82 14.05
N GLN A 134 7.91 -8.57 13.93
CA GLN A 134 9.33 -8.20 14.06
C GLN A 134 9.81 -8.11 15.52
N GLU A 135 8.96 -8.42 16.50
CA GLU A 135 9.24 -8.32 17.94
C GLU A 135 9.67 -6.92 18.42
N ARG A 136 9.29 -5.86 17.69
CA ARG A 136 9.62 -4.46 18.00
C ARG A 136 8.72 -3.90 19.10
N LYS A 137 8.75 -4.52 20.28
CA LYS A 137 7.80 -4.29 21.41
C LYS A 137 7.69 -2.83 21.84
N LYS A 138 8.82 -2.10 21.90
CA LYS A 138 8.82 -0.67 22.29
C LYS A 138 8.05 0.17 21.29
N GLU A 139 8.33 -0.02 20.00
CA GLU A 139 7.69 0.72 18.92
C GLU A 139 6.23 0.34 18.79
N LEU A 140 5.89 -0.95 18.94
CA LEU A 140 4.51 -1.41 18.96
C LEU A 140 3.71 -0.71 20.06
N ARG A 141 4.22 -0.67 21.30
CA ARG A 141 3.55 0.00 22.43
C ARG A 141 3.29 1.48 22.16
N THR A 142 4.25 2.18 21.57
CA THR A 142 4.06 3.56 21.16
C THR A 142 3.01 3.66 20.06
N HIS A 143 3.12 2.83 19.02
CA HIS A 143 2.22 2.81 17.88
C HIS A 143 0.77 2.53 18.28
N ILE A 144 0.47 1.54 19.11
CA ILE A 144 -0.92 1.21 19.50
C ILE A 144 -1.45 2.00 20.69
N SER A 145 -0.72 3.04 21.14
CA SER A 145 -1.19 3.90 22.21
C SER A 145 -2.44 4.68 21.79
N LYS A 146 -3.33 4.95 22.76
CA LYS A 146 -4.55 5.75 22.52
C LYS A 146 -4.24 7.10 21.89
N SER A 147 -3.16 7.77 22.32
CA SER A 147 -2.73 9.06 21.77
C SER A 147 -2.33 8.96 20.29
N SER A 148 -1.60 7.89 19.90
CA SER A 148 -1.20 7.68 18.51
C SER A 148 -2.39 7.36 17.61
N ILE A 149 -3.35 6.57 18.11
CA ILE A 149 -4.59 6.24 17.39
C ILE A 149 -5.44 7.50 17.19
N VAL A 150 -5.59 8.32 18.24
CA VAL A 150 -6.29 9.60 18.17
C VAL A 150 -5.64 10.51 17.13
N ALA A 151 -4.31 10.68 17.17
CA ALA A 151 -3.59 11.54 16.23
C ALA A 151 -3.75 11.06 14.77
N MET A 152 -3.66 9.74 14.53
CA MET A 152 -3.88 9.16 13.22
C MET A 152 -5.31 9.43 12.72
N LEU A 153 -6.33 9.16 13.53
CA LEU A 153 -7.73 9.37 13.15
C LEU A 153 -8.07 10.84 12.96
N GLU A 154 -7.51 11.76 13.76
CA GLU A 154 -7.69 13.20 13.57
C GLU A 154 -7.17 13.65 12.19
N GLY A 155 -6.01 13.15 11.77
CA GLY A 155 -5.47 13.41 10.44
C GLY A 155 -6.39 12.93 9.30
N LEU A 156 -6.97 11.75 9.43
CA LEU A 156 -7.91 11.19 8.44
C LEU A 156 -9.24 11.96 8.42
N LEU A 157 -9.85 12.16 9.60
CA LEU A 157 -11.16 12.78 9.74
C LEU A 157 -11.16 14.27 9.42
N LYS A 158 -10.04 14.98 9.67
CA LYS A 158 -9.88 16.36 9.21
C LYS A 158 -10.00 16.46 7.70
N LYS A 159 -9.34 15.55 6.95
CA LYS A 159 -9.45 15.50 5.49
C LYS A 159 -10.84 15.08 5.01
N ALA A 160 -11.49 14.17 5.73
CA ALA A 160 -12.86 13.74 5.44
C ALA A 160 -13.93 14.76 5.85
N LYS A 161 -13.57 15.85 6.54
CA LYS A 161 -14.48 16.84 7.14
C LYS A 161 -15.47 16.23 8.15
N MET A 162 -15.02 15.25 8.93
CA MET A 162 -15.85 14.52 9.90
C MET A 162 -15.21 14.41 11.30
N PRO A 163 -14.75 15.51 11.92
CA PRO A 163 -14.07 15.46 13.22
C PRO A 163 -14.96 14.91 14.35
N HIS A 164 -16.28 15.01 14.22
CA HIS A 164 -17.25 14.53 15.21
C HIS A 164 -17.24 13.00 15.38
N LEU A 165 -16.82 12.24 14.36
CA LEU A 165 -16.75 10.76 14.41
C LEU A 165 -15.53 10.21 15.16
N LYS A 166 -14.63 11.09 15.64
CA LYS A 166 -13.37 10.69 16.25
C LYS A 166 -13.54 9.69 17.39
N ASN A 167 -14.42 9.98 18.33
CA ASN A 167 -14.56 9.16 19.54
C ASN A 167 -15.07 7.76 19.22
N GLU A 168 -16.00 7.67 18.27
CA GLU A 168 -16.55 6.40 17.79
C GLU A 168 -15.49 5.57 17.05
N LEU A 169 -14.75 6.19 16.13
CA LEU A 169 -13.67 5.50 15.41
C LEU A 169 -12.52 5.07 16.33
N VAL A 170 -12.16 5.88 17.33
CA VAL A 170 -11.16 5.49 18.35
C VAL A 170 -11.62 4.25 19.09
N LYS A 171 -12.90 4.17 19.47
CA LYS A 171 -13.45 3.02 20.18
C LYS A 171 -13.31 1.73 19.37
N ILE A 172 -13.71 1.73 18.09
CA ILE A 172 -13.63 0.51 17.26
C ILE A 172 -12.19 0.09 16.99
N VAL A 173 -11.28 1.04 16.73
CA VAL A 173 -9.85 0.73 16.48
C VAL A 173 -9.20 0.19 17.74
N MET A 174 -9.52 0.75 18.91
CA MET A 174 -9.03 0.25 20.20
C MET A 174 -9.56 -1.16 20.52
N LEU A 175 -10.80 -1.48 20.15
CA LEU A 175 -11.33 -2.84 20.30
C LEU A 175 -10.57 -3.83 19.41
N GLU A 176 -10.35 -3.47 18.15
CA GLU A 176 -9.57 -4.29 17.21
C GLU A 176 -8.13 -4.51 17.71
N ILE A 177 -7.53 -3.48 18.33
CA ILE A 177 -6.17 -3.57 18.88
C ILE A 177 -6.07 -4.57 20.05
N LYS A 178 -7.15 -4.81 20.80
CA LYS A 178 -7.16 -5.81 21.88
C LYS A 178 -7.04 -7.24 21.37
N GLU A 179 -7.45 -7.47 20.13
CA GLU A 179 -7.39 -8.79 19.49
C GLU A 179 -6.02 -9.11 18.88
N PHE A 180 -5.01 -8.23 19.06
CA PHE A 180 -3.68 -8.46 18.51
C PHE A 180 -3.09 -9.82 18.91
N PRO A 181 -2.48 -10.58 17.97
CA PRO A 181 -2.25 -10.24 16.56
C PRO A 181 -3.39 -10.64 15.60
N ASN A 182 -4.53 -11.13 16.10
CA ASN A 182 -5.64 -11.68 15.33
C ASN A 182 -6.65 -10.60 14.86
N ILE A 183 -6.13 -9.54 14.24
CA ILE A 183 -6.96 -8.46 13.71
C ILE A 183 -7.80 -8.91 12.49
N ASN A 184 -9.04 -8.46 12.41
CA ASN A 184 -9.99 -8.72 11.35
C ASN A 184 -10.26 -7.44 10.54
N LEU A 185 -9.40 -7.20 9.55
CA LEU A 185 -9.51 -6.03 8.66
C LEU A 185 -10.85 -5.96 7.92
N ALA A 186 -11.42 -7.11 7.53
CA ALA A 186 -12.71 -7.14 6.85
C ALA A 186 -13.85 -6.65 7.75
N ASN A 187 -13.86 -7.07 9.02
CA ASN A 187 -14.88 -6.67 9.99
C ASN A 187 -14.77 -5.20 10.37
N ILE A 188 -13.58 -4.72 10.76
CA ILE A 188 -13.40 -3.30 11.09
C ILE A 188 -13.63 -2.41 9.87
N GLY A 189 -13.28 -2.87 8.66
CA GLY A 189 -13.56 -2.16 7.41
C GLY A 189 -15.06 -1.91 7.22
N LYS A 190 -15.91 -2.92 7.43
CA LYS A 190 -17.37 -2.78 7.37
C LYS A 190 -17.90 -1.78 8.40
N GLN A 191 -17.38 -1.83 9.64
CA GLN A 191 -17.78 -0.88 10.69
C GLN A 191 -17.39 0.56 10.33
N ILE A 192 -16.18 0.77 9.80
CA ILE A 192 -15.74 2.10 9.35
C ILE A 192 -16.62 2.60 8.20
N ASP A 193 -16.91 1.75 7.21
CA ASP A 193 -17.78 2.12 6.09
C ASP A 193 -19.19 2.50 6.59
N GLN A 194 -19.76 1.75 7.53
CA GLN A 194 -21.06 2.08 8.13
C GLN A 194 -21.06 3.44 8.85
N ILE A 195 -19.97 3.78 9.54
CA ILE A 195 -19.86 5.03 10.31
C ILE A 195 -19.58 6.24 9.40
N VAL A 196 -18.81 6.05 8.33
CA VAL A 196 -18.26 7.14 7.52
C VAL A 196 -19.04 7.35 6.21
N LEU A 197 -19.67 6.30 5.68
CA LEU A 197 -20.40 6.30 4.40
C LEU A 197 -21.92 6.08 4.56
N GLY A 198 -22.37 5.57 5.71
CA GLY A 198 -23.79 5.52 6.09
C GLY A 198 -24.31 6.91 6.48
#